data_AF-A0A2N2LC43-F1
#
_entry.id   AF-A0A2N2LC43-F1
#
_cell.length_a   1.000
_cell.length_b   1.000
_cell.length_c   1.000
_cell.angle_alpha   90.00
_cell.angle_beta   90.00
_cell.angle_gamma   90.00
#
_symmetry.space_group_name_H-M   'P 1'
#
loop_
_entity.id
_entity.type
_entity.pdbx_description
1 polymer ?
#
loop_
_entity_poly.entity_id
_entity_poly.type
_entity_poly.pdbx_seq_one_letter_code
_entity_poly.pdbx_strand_id
1 'polypeptide(L)'
;MGRVIPHEPLTERVDRAPRLAARRTGPRRVEMEYVIPRQHAREAIERVSDLVRRSGWRPSLPAALRWVAPDIVPLSMCYRREAASLTVRARRSEPYQPLFEAVETIMRDYEGRPHWGKVHFQTHETLRPLYPRWDEFQTTRRRLDPSGVFGNAYTDRVLGAVR
;
A
#
# COMPACT_ATOMS: atom_id res chain seq x y z
N MET A 1 20.18 -0.15 20.14
CA MET A 1 19.04 -0.54 20.99
C MET A 1 17.74 -0.07 20.33
N GLY A 2 16.86 -0.97 19.88
CA GLY A 2 15.51 -0.58 19.47
C GLY A 2 14.69 -0.23 20.70
N ARG A 3 14.02 0.93 20.73
CA ARG A 3 13.07 1.25 21.80
C ARG A 3 11.92 0.25 21.72
N VAL A 4 11.72 -0.54 22.78
CA VAL A 4 10.48 -1.30 22.96
C VAL A 4 9.34 -0.29 23.05
N ILE A 5 8.36 -0.39 22.16
CA ILE A 5 7.15 0.41 22.27
C ILE A 5 6.45 -0.03 23.56
N PRO A 6 6.15 0.87 24.51
CA PRO A 6 5.46 0.51 25.74
C PRO A 6 4.18 -0.27 25.42
N HIS A 7 3.97 -1.40 26.10
CA HIS A 7 2.73 -2.15 25.98
C HIS A 7 1.62 -1.34 26.67
N GLU A 8 0.77 -0.68 25.88
CA GLU A 8 -0.47 -0.10 26.42
C GLU A 8 -1.38 -1.23 26.93
N PRO A 9 -2.06 -1.07 28.08
CA PRO A 9 -2.98 -2.07 28.57
C PRO A 9 -4.06 -2.36 27.53
N LEU A 10 -4.43 -3.62 27.39
CA LEU A 10 -5.56 -4.01 26.54
C LEU A 10 -6.79 -3.27 27.03
N THR A 11 -7.41 -2.48 26.14
CA THR A 11 -8.64 -1.76 26.42
C THR A 11 -9.75 -2.39 25.61
N GLU A 12 -10.83 -2.77 26.29
CA GLU A 12 -12.04 -3.26 25.64
C GLU A 12 -13.01 -2.09 25.43
N ARG A 13 -13.55 -1.97 24.22
CA ARG A 13 -14.56 -0.97 23.88
C ARG A 13 -15.61 -1.57 22.96
N VAL A 14 -16.88 -1.44 23.35
CA VAL A 14 -18.04 -1.86 22.56
C VAL A 14 -18.84 -0.61 22.17
N ASP A 15 -19.06 -0.41 20.87
CA ASP A 15 -19.81 0.73 20.34
C ASP A 15 -20.26 0.41 18.89
N ARG A 16 -21.03 1.30 18.25
CA ARG A 16 -21.38 1.17 16.83
C ARG A 16 -20.13 1.31 15.96
N ALA A 17 -20.08 0.54 14.86
CA ALA A 17 -18.90 0.49 13.97
C ALA A 17 -18.32 1.86 13.58
N PRO A 18 -19.10 2.90 13.19
CA PRO A 18 -18.53 4.21 12.86
C PRO A 18 -17.80 4.89 14.04
N ARG A 19 -18.28 4.69 15.27
CA ARG A 19 -17.70 5.27 16.49
C ARG A 19 -16.45 4.52 16.97
N LEU A 20 -16.33 3.24 16.61
CA LEU A 20 -15.12 2.45 16.81
C LEU A 20 -14.06 2.77 15.73
N ALA A 21 -14.51 3.01 14.49
CA ALA A 21 -13.63 3.29 13.36
C ALA A 21 -13.08 4.73 13.35
N ALA A 22 -13.75 5.67 14.04
CA ALA A 22 -13.30 7.05 14.17
C ALA A 22 -11.91 7.11 14.83
N ARG A 23 -10.87 7.35 14.02
CA ARG A 23 -9.50 7.53 14.51
C ARG A 23 -9.23 9.01 14.75
N ARG A 24 -8.67 9.34 15.92
CA ARG A 24 -8.04 10.65 16.14
C ARG A 24 -6.88 10.80 15.16
N THR A 25 -6.71 11.98 14.58
CA THR A 25 -5.62 12.26 13.64
C THR A 25 -4.28 12.16 14.37
N GLY A 26 -3.49 11.13 14.05
CA GLY A 26 -2.10 11.02 14.50
C GLY A 26 -1.18 12.03 13.80
N PRO A 27 0.12 12.04 14.17
CA PRO A 27 1.09 12.95 13.57
C PRO A 27 1.20 12.76 12.04
N ARG A 28 1.63 13.83 11.36
CA ARG A 28 1.92 13.80 9.91
C ARG A 28 3.00 12.75 9.63
N ARG A 29 2.71 11.85 8.71
CA ARG A 29 3.54 10.71 8.36
C ARG A 29 3.44 10.41 6.88
N VAL A 30 4.44 9.70 6.37
CA VAL A 30 4.46 9.18 5.01
C VAL A 30 4.34 7.66 5.11
N GLU A 31 3.55 7.07 4.23
CA GLU A 31 3.23 5.65 4.26
C GLU A 31 3.34 5.07 2.85
N MET A 32 3.93 3.89 2.77
CA MET A 32 3.83 2.95 1.65
C MET A 32 2.93 1.80 2.11
N GLU A 33 2.11 1.29 1.21
CA GLU A 33 1.26 0.14 1.48
C GLU A 33 1.16 -0.73 0.23
N TYR A 34 1.38 -2.03 0.41
CA TYR A 34 1.32 -3.02 -0.65
C TYR A 34 0.39 -4.16 -0.24
N VAL A 35 -0.37 -4.63 -1.20
CA VAL A 35 -1.28 -5.76 -1.05
C VAL A 35 -0.71 -6.95 -1.81
N ILE A 36 -0.49 -8.06 -1.12
CA ILE A 36 0.07 -9.31 -1.65
C ILE A 36 -0.89 -10.49 -1.39
N PRO A 37 -0.75 -11.64 -2.07
CA PRO A 37 -1.51 -12.83 -1.72
C PRO A 37 -1.29 -13.24 -0.26
N ARG A 38 -2.38 -13.54 0.44
CA ARG A 38 -2.38 -13.82 1.90
C ARG A 38 -1.34 -14.87 2.32
N GLN A 39 -1.14 -15.91 1.51
CA GLN A 39 -0.19 -16.99 1.78
C GLN A 39 1.27 -16.53 1.93
N HIS A 40 1.65 -15.41 1.31
CA HIS A 40 3.02 -14.87 1.38
C HIS A 40 3.23 -13.87 2.53
N ALA A 41 2.20 -13.58 3.34
CA ALA A 41 2.26 -12.53 4.34
C ALA A 41 3.38 -12.71 5.37
N ARG A 42 3.59 -13.94 5.86
CA ARG A 42 4.65 -14.26 6.82
C ARG A 42 6.02 -13.97 6.22
N GLU A 43 6.31 -14.60 5.08
CA GLU A 43 7.58 -14.50 4.39
C GLU A 43 7.92 -13.05 4.03
N ALA A 44 6.94 -12.31 3.51
CA ALA A 44 7.11 -10.90 3.15
C ALA A 44 7.49 -10.02 4.37
N ILE A 45 6.85 -10.24 5.53
CA ILE A 45 7.19 -9.52 6.76
C ILE A 45 8.59 -9.87 7.24
N GLU A 46 8.95 -11.16 7.22
CA GLU A 46 10.29 -11.63 7.60
C GLU A 46 11.36 -10.99 6.70
N ARG A 47 11.15 -10.95 5.38
CA ARG A 47 12.07 -10.29 4.44
C ARG A 47 12.18 -8.78 4.67
N VAL A 48 11.08 -8.09 4.98
CA VAL A 48 11.11 -6.65 5.31
C VAL A 48 11.81 -6.41 6.66
N SER A 49 11.55 -7.24 7.66
CA SER A 49 12.25 -7.19 8.95
C SER A 49 13.76 -7.41 8.79
N ASP A 50 14.17 -8.37 7.96
CA ASP A 50 15.56 -8.64 7.62
C ASP A 50 16.23 -7.47 6.92
N LEU A 51 15.54 -6.88 5.94
CA LEU A 51 16.00 -5.69 5.23
C LEU A 51 16.31 -4.56 6.22
N VAL A 52 15.39 -4.26 7.13
CA VAL A 52 15.57 -3.22 8.16
C VAL A 52 16.70 -3.54 9.12
N ARG A 53 16.85 -4.82 9.53
CA ARG A 53 17.96 -5.24 10.40
C ARG A 53 19.33 -5.04 9.75
N ARG A 54 19.47 -5.37 8.46
CA ARG A 54 20.74 -5.32 7.73
C ARG A 54 21.11 -3.93 7.20
N SER A 55 20.13 -3.07 6.90
CA SER A 55 20.38 -1.76 6.28
C SER A 55 20.80 -0.66 7.26
N GLY A 56 20.63 -0.88 8.56
CA GLY A 56 20.81 0.18 9.56
C GLY A 56 19.65 1.18 9.64
N TRP A 57 18.63 1.06 8.78
CA TRP A 57 17.43 1.89 8.87
C TRP A 57 16.71 1.70 10.21
N ARG A 58 16.10 2.78 10.70
CA ARG A 58 15.35 2.80 11.96
C ARG A 58 13.98 3.45 11.71
N PRO A 59 13.02 2.73 11.07
CA PRO A 59 11.68 3.25 10.89
C PRO A 59 11.11 3.65 12.26
N SER A 60 10.70 4.91 12.42
CA SER A 60 10.26 5.42 13.72
C SER A 60 8.78 5.15 14.02
N LEU A 61 8.06 4.55 13.08
CA LEU A 61 6.65 4.24 13.17
C LEU A 61 6.41 2.74 12.90
N PRO A 62 5.43 2.12 13.58
CA PRO A 62 5.17 0.70 13.41
C PRO A 62 4.62 0.41 12.01
N ALA A 63 5.09 -0.71 11.44
CA ALA A 63 4.44 -1.34 10.31
C ALA A 63 3.06 -1.88 10.72
N ALA A 64 2.17 -2.11 9.76
CA ALA A 64 0.88 -2.72 10.00
C ALA A 64 0.59 -3.80 8.97
N LEU A 65 0.01 -4.90 9.41
CA LEU A 65 -0.52 -5.96 8.55
C LEU A 65 -2.03 -6.02 8.72
N ARG A 66 -2.76 -6.17 7.62
CA ARG A 66 -4.22 -6.37 7.62
C ARG A 66 -4.60 -7.48 6.65
N TRP A 67 -5.64 -8.24 7.00
CA TRP A 67 -6.29 -9.16 6.09
C TRP A 67 -7.43 -8.45 5.37
N VAL A 68 -7.56 -8.67 4.08
CA VAL A 68 -8.64 -8.11 3.27
C VAL A 68 -9.25 -9.23 2.42
N ALA A 69 -10.58 -9.29 2.41
CA ALA A 69 -11.32 -10.25 1.60
C ALA A 69 -11.16 -9.95 0.09
N PRO A 70 -11.29 -10.95 -0.78
CA PRO A 70 -11.31 -10.75 -2.22
C PRO A 70 -12.52 -9.94 -2.68
N ASP A 71 -12.38 -9.26 -3.81
CA ASP A 71 -13.50 -8.63 -4.52
C ASP A 71 -13.37 -8.80 -6.06
N ILE A 72 -14.28 -8.20 -6.81
CA ILE A 72 -14.30 -8.24 -8.28
C ILE A 72 -14.26 -6.85 -8.94
N VAL A 73 -13.92 -5.82 -8.19
CA VAL A 73 -13.92 -4.43 -8.66
C VAL A 73 -12.71 -4.19 -9.57
N PRO A 74 -12.86 -3.56 -10.75
CA PRO A 74 -11.72 -3.17 -11.57
C PRO A 74 -10.70 -2.35 -10.77
N LEU A 75 -9.41 -2.64 -10.98
CA LEU A 75 -8.28 -2.05 -10.25
C LEU A 75 -8.25 -2.27 -8.72
N SER A 76 -9.09 -3.15 -8.17
CA SER A 76 -8.93 -3.54 -6.77
C SER A 76 -7.60 -4.26 -6.55
N MET A 77 -6.88 -3.82 -5.53
CA MET A 77 -5.68 -4.51 -5.05
C MET A 77 -5.98 -5.94 -4.54
N CYS A 78 -7.23 -6.22 -4.21
CA CYS A 78 -7.74 -7.49 -3.71
C CYS A 78 -8.50 -8.30 -4.77
N TYR A 79 -8.49 -7.85 -6.04
CA TYR A 79 -9.24 -8.51 -7.12
C TYR A 79 -8.96 -10.02 -7.17
N ARG A 80 -10.00 -10.81 -6.93
CA ARG A 80 -10.07 -12.29 -6.94
C ARG A 80 -8.97 -13.01 -6.15
N ARG A 81 -8.46 -12.42 -5.06
CA ARG A 81 -7.48 -13.08 -4.20
C ARG A 81 -7.67 -12.72 -2.73
N GLU A 82 -7.51 -13.70 -1.85
CA GLU A 82 -7.32 -13.40 -0.43
C GLU A 82 -6.03 -12.62 -0.26
N ALA A 83 -6.10 -11.51 0.46
CA ALA A 83 -5.04 -10.54 0.42
C ALA A 83 -4.55 -10.13 1.81
N ALA A 84 -3.25 -9.88 1.90
CA ALA A 84 -2.62 -9.23 3.03
C ALA A 84 -2.13 -7.85 2.60
N SER A 85 -2.54 -6.82 3.33
CA SER A 85 -2.02 -5.46 3.16
C SER A 85 -0.93 -5.19 4.20
N LEU A 86 0.28 -4.91 3.73
CA LEU A 86 1.44 -4.52 4.52
C LEU A 86 1.70 -3.02 4.35
N THR A 87 1.67 -2.27 5.46
CA THR A 87 2.02 -0.84 5.50
C THR A 87 3.37 -0.63 6.15
N VAL A 88 4.26 0.12 5.50
CA VAL A 88 5.51 0.66 6.08
C VAL A 88 5.39 2.17 6.22
N ARG A 89 5.85 2.71 7.35
CA ARG A 89 5.62 4.10 7.74
C ARG A 89 6.91 4.78 8.18
N ALA A 90 7.02 6.06 7.89
CA ALA A 90 8.11 6.91 8.33
C ALA A 90 7.58 8.31 8.67
N ARG A 91 8.35 9.09 9.45
CA ARG A 91 8.07 10.52 9.60
C ARG A 91 8.43 11.23 8.30
N ARG A 92 7.71 12.31 7.99
CA ARG A 92 7.99 13.11 6.78
C ARG A 92 9.39 13.71 6.75
N SER A 93 10.01 13.91 7.91
CA SER A 93 11.39 14.41 8.06
C SER A 93 12.48 13.36 7.87
N GLU A 94 12.13 12.07 7.75
CA GLU A 94 13.09 10.98 7.59
C GLU A 94 13.36 10.71 6.11
N PRO A 95 14.57 10.24 5.74
CA PRO A 95 14.88 9.81 4.37
C PRO A 95 14.20 8.47 4.07
N TYR A 96 12.88 8.49 3.86
CA TYR A 96 12.07 7.28 3.74
C TYR A 96 12.19 6.59 2.37
N GLN A 97 12.56 7.31 1.31
CA GLN A 97 12.51 6.82 -0.06
C GLN A 97 13.38 5.57 -0.30
N PRO A 98 14.67 5.50 0.13
CA PRO A 98 15.49 4.30 -0.08
C PRO A 98 14.92 3.05 0.60
N LEU A 99 14.36 3.20 1.81
CA LEU A 99 13.66 2.11 2.51
C LEU A 99 12.44 1.66 1.71
N PHE A 100 11.64 2.61 1.22
CA PHE A 100 10.41 2.33 0.51
C PHE A 100 10.68 1.63 -0.82
N GLU A 101 11.68 2.05 -1.60
CA GLU A 101 12.08 1.39 -2.85
C GLU A 101 12.57 -0.05 -2.62
N ALA A 102 13.32 -0.27 -1.54
CA ALA A 102 13.78 -1.60 -1.17
C ALA A 102 12.64 -2.52 -0.71
N VAL A 103 11.67 -1.98 0.05
CA VAL A 103 10.45 -2.71 0.42
C VAL A 103 9.60 -3.02 -0.82
N GLU A 104 9.40 -2.04 -1.72
CA GLU A 104 8.66 -2.24 -2.96
C GLU A 104 9.28 -3.35 -3.81
N THR A 105 10.60 -3.43 -3.85
CA THR A 105 11.31 -4.53 -4.55
C THR A 105 10.92 -5.90 -3.99
N ILE A 106 10.87 -6.06 -2.67
CA ILE A 106 10.38 -7.30 -2.04
C ILE A 106 8.92 -7.56 -2.40
N MET A 107 8.07 -6.53 -2.38
CA MET A 107 6.63 -6.71 -2.67
C MET A 107 6.36 -7.11 -4.13
N ARG A 108 7.21 -6.68 -5.08
CA ARG A 108 7.08 -7.07 -6.49
C ARG A 108 7.26 -8.58 -6.71
N ASP A 109 8.09 -9.24 -5.91
CA ASP A 109 8.28 -10.70 -5.99
C ASP A 109 6.99 -11.49 -5.71
N TYR A 110 6.00 -10.85 -5.08
CA TYR A 110 4.70 -11.45 -4.75
C TYR A 110 3.55 -10.86 -5.56
N GLU A 111 3.82 -10.27 -6.73
CA GLU A 111 2.82 -9.56 -7.54
C GLU A 111 2.05 -8.52 -6.70
N GLY A 112 2.81 -7.82 -5.86
CA GLY A 112 2.29 -6.82 -4.94
C GLY A 112 1.62 -5.68 -5.67
N ARG A 113 0.40 -5.34 -5.26
CA ARG A 113 -0.38 -4.23 -5.79
C ARG A 113 -0.28 -3.05 -4.81
N PRO A 114 0.28 -1.90 -5.20
CA PRO A 114 0.40 -0.76 -4.29
C PRO A 114 -0.96 -0.16 -3.98
N HIS A 115 -1.09 0.41 -2.78
CA HIS A 115 -2.22 1.26 -2.44
C HIS A 115 -2.16 2.57 -3.23
N TRP A 116 -3.16 2.81 -4.07
CA TRP A 116 -3.27 4.00 -4.93
C TRP A 116 -3.10 5.33 -4.18
N GLY A 117 -3.63 5.42 -2.96
CA GLY A 117 -3.48 6.62 -2.11
C GLY A 117 -2.18 6.72 -1.28
N LYS A 118 -1.14 5.91 -1.56
CA LYS A 118 0.11 5.84 -0.77
C LYS A 118 1.34 5.97 -1.67
N VAL A 119 2.51 6.15 -1.06
CA VAL A 119 3.77 6.23 -1.82
C VAL A 119 4.08 4.88 -2.45
N HIS A 120 4.32 4.90 -3.76
CA HIS A 120 4.87 3.80 -4.56
C HIS A 120 5.54 4.38 -5.82
N PHE A 121 6.39 3.58 -6.46
CA PHE A 121 7.23 4.02 -7.58
C PHE A 121 6.87 3.35 -8.91
N GLN A 122 5.85 2.50 -8.90
CA GLN A 122 5.30 1.82 -10.08
C GLN A 122 4.76 2.78 -11.14
N THR A 123 4.79 2.32 -12.39
CA THR A 123 4.24 2.99 -13.57
C THR A 123 3.11 2.16 -14.17
N HIS A 124 2.41 2.73 -15.16
CA HIS A 124 1.34 2.01 -15.85
C HIS A 124 1.84 0.73 -16.55
N GLU A 125 3.08 0.71 -17.04
CA GLU A 125 3.70 -0.48 -17.65
C GLU A 125 3.88 -1.61 -16.65
N THR A 126 4.30 -1.29 -15.42
CA THR A 126 4.51 -2.29 -14.37
C THR A 126 3.20 -2.69 -13.68
N LEU A 127 2.21 -1.80 -13.64
CA LEU A 127 0.91 -2.07 -13.02
C LEU A 127 -0.05 -2.82 -13.94
N ARG A 128 -0.06 -2.53 -15.25
CA ARG A 128 -0.95 -3.17 -16.22
C ARG A 128 -1.01 -4.70 -16.10
N PRO A 129 0.11 -5.45 -16.06
CA PRO A 129 0.06 -6.91 -15.97
C PRO A 129 -0.54 -7.43 -14.65
N LEU A 130 -0.53 -6.63 -13.58
CA LEU A 130 -1.03 -7.04 -12.27
C LEU A 130 -2.56 -6.99 -12.16
N TYR A 131 -3.25 -6.33 -13.10
CA TYR A 131 -4.68 -6.07 -13.05
C TYR A 131 -5.41 -6.66 -14.26
N PRO A 132 -6.08 -7.82 -14.13
CA PRO A 132 -6.76 -8.50 -15.25
C PRO A 132 -7.84 -7.65 -15.96
N ARG A 133 -8.44 -6.67 -15.25
CA ARG A 133 -9.46 -5.76 -15.78
C ARG A 133 -8.91 -4.37 -16.12
N TRP A 134 -7.60 -4.26 -16.37
CA TRP A 134 -6.95 -3.00 -16.70
C TRP A 134 -7.58 -2.32 -17.92
N ASP A 135 -7.69 -3.04 -19.03
CA ASP A 135 -8.15 -2.47 -20.30
C ASP A 135 -9.64 -2.08 -20.27
N GLU A 136 -10.45 -2.78 -19.47
CA GLU A 136 -11.85 -2.39 -19.20
C GLU A 136 -11.92 -1.05 -18.44
N PHE A 137 -11.10 -0.90 -17.39
CA PHE A 137 -11.01 0.36 -16.67
C PHE A 137 -10.55 1.49 -17.59
N GLN A 138 -9.52 1.27 -18.40
CA GLN A 138 -9.02 2.28 -19.36
C GLN A 138 -10.06 2.67 -20.40
N THR A 139 -10.84 1.71 -20.90
CA THR A 139 -11.94 1.98 -21.83
C THR A 139 -13.02 2.84 -21.17
N THR A 140 -13.36 2.55 -19.92
CA THR A 140 -14.31 3.36 -19.15
C THR A 140 -13.78 4.77 -18.91
N ARG A 141 -12.50 4.90 -18.53
CA ARG A 141 -11.84 6.19 -18.32
C ARG A 141 -11.86 7.06 -19.58
N ARG A 142 -11.48 6.52 -20.74
CA ARG A 142 -11.53 7.25 -22.03
C ARG A 142 -12.95 7.70 -22.39
N ARG A 143 -13.97 6.86 -22.12
CA ARG A 143 -15.37 7.19 -22.42
C ARG A 143 -15.90 8.32 -21.54
N LEU A 144 -15.53 8.34 -20.25
CA LEU A 144 -16.05 9.29 -19.27
C LEU A 144 -15.26 10.60 -19.22
N ASP A 145 -13.99 10.59 -19.61
CA ASP A 145 -13.11 11.76 -19.61
C ASP A 145 -12.28 11.83 -20.91
N PRO A 146 -12.93 12.00 -22.09
CA PRO A 146 -12.24 11.94 -23.37
C PRO A 146 -11.20 13.06 -23.57
N SER A 147 -11.32 14.18 -22.84
CA SER A 147 -10.36 15.29 -22.86
C SER A 147 -9.29 15.21 -21.76
N GLY A 148 -9.32 14.17 -20.90
CA GLY A 148 -8.31 13.93 -19.88
C GLY A 148 -8.28 14.96 -18.74
N VAL A 149 -9.40 15.63 -18.45
CA VAL A 149 -9.50 16.71 -17.46
C VAL A 149 -9.19 16.23 -16.05
N PHE A 150 -9.48 14.97 -15.71
CA PHE A 150 -9.21 14.41 -14.39
C PHE A 150 -7.79 13.80 -14.26
N GLY A 151 -6.94 14.00 -15.27
CA GLY A 151 -5.53 13.61 -15.26
C GLY A 151 -4.64 14.51 -14.37
N ASN A 152 -3.52 13.97 -13.93
CA ASN A 152 -2.40 14.68 -13.32
C ASN A 152 -1.13 13.85 -13.42
N ALA A 153 0.03 14.42 -13.05
CA ALA A 153 1.32 13.73 -13.15
C ALA A 153 1.34 12.34 -12.47
N TYR A 154 0.61 12.15 -11.36
CA TYR A 154 0.50 10.84 -10.72
C TYR A 154 -0.35 9.87 -11.55
N THR A 155 -1.57 10.26 -11.94
CA THR A 155 -2.46 9.38 -12.71
C THR A 155 -1.90 9.10 -14.10
N ASP A 156 -1.17 10.03 -14.70
CA ASP A 156 -0.46 9.80 -15.97
C ASP A 156 0.69 8.81 -15.81
N ARG A 157 1.45 8.88 -14.72
CA ARG A 157 2.49 7.90 -14.42
C ARG A 157 1.90 6.51 -14.22
N VAL A 158 0.84 6.40 -13.42
CA VAL A 158 0.34 5.12 -12.91
C VAL A 158 -0.76 4.50 -13.77
N LEU A 159 -1.44 5.27 -14.62
CA LEU A 159 -2.51 4.79 -15.52
C LEU A 159 -2.24 5.18 -16.98
N GLY A 160 -1.18 5.93 -17.30
CA GLY A 160 -0.98 6.52 -18.62
C GLY A 160 -1.85 7.77 -18.83
N ALA A 161 -1.44 8.65 -19.73
CA ALA A 161 -2.25 9.78 -20.16
C ALA A 161 -3.51 9.29 -20.87
N VAL A 162 -4.64 9.99 -20.70
CA VAL A 162 -5.82 9.76 -21.54
C VAL A 162 -5.50 10.26 -22.95
N ARG A 163 -5.66 9.38 -23.93
CA ARG A 163 -5.54 9.68 -25.36
C ARG A 163 -6.80 9.21 -26.07
#